data_AF-A0A8H7FGK2-F1
#
_entry.id   AF-A0A8H7FGK2-F1
#
_cell.length_a   1.000
_cell.length_b   1.000
_cell.length_c   1.000
_cell.angle_alpha   90.00
_cell.angle_beta   90.00
_cell.angle_gamma   90.00
#
_symmetry.space_group_name_H-M   'P 1'
#
loop_
_entity.id
_entity.type
_entity.pdbx_description
1 polymer ?
#
loop_
_entity_poly.entity_id
_entity_poly.type
_entity_poly.pdbx_seq_one_letter_code
_entity_poly.pdbx_strand_id
1 'polypeptide(L)'
;MGGSPLKNLQMFASMCGKQAMPCVVLGTTMWSEVSKITGERREAELKTNFWADMIAQGCRMARFGDSYESAWDMVDKLPSRQTSVILSNEIVDDKKRLNETAAGVKLHEELERLIAQQEAAVRQIEEQSKIANDPVLVADLDKVEGRIREVAAQLQKLKIPFTRR
;
A
#
# COMPACT_ATOMS: atom_id res chain seq x y z
N MET A 1 -4.92 -6.84 -10.51
CA MET A 1 -4.11 -6.35 -9.36
C MET A 1 -4.75 -6.90 -8.10
N GLY A 2 -4.07 -7.09 -6.96
CA GLY A 2 -4.74 -7.63 -5.77
C GLY A 2 -3.77 -7.87 -4.62
N GLY A 3 -4.26 -7.83 -3.38
CA GLY A 3 -3.43 -7.97 -2.19
C GLY A 3 -2.56 -6.73 -1.93
N SER A 4 -1.26 -6.92 -1.67
CA SER A 4 -0.33 -5.88 -1.20
C SER A 4 -0.24 -4.63 -2.10
N PRO A 5 -0.18 -4.72 -3.45
CA PRO A 5 -0.11 -3.54 -4.30
C PRO A 5 -1.32 -2.60 -4.15
N LEU A 6 -2.52 -3.15 -3.95
CA LEU A 6 -3.73 -2.33 -3.74
C LEU A 6 -3.69 -1.64 -2.37
N LYS A 7 -3.28 -2.35 -1.33
CA LYS A 7 -3.11 -1.78 0.02
C LYS A 7 -2.08 -0.64 0.01
N ASN A 8 -0.99 -0.80 -0.72
CA ASN A 8 0.04 0.24 -0.87
C ASN A 8 -0.52 1.51 -1.54
N LEU A 9 -1.33 1.36 -2.59
CA LEU A 9 -1.98 2.50 -3.25
C LEU A 9 -3.01 3.20 -2.33
N GLN A 10 -3.77 2.44 -1.54
CA GLN A 10 -4.68 3.01 -0.55
C GLN A 10 -3.93 3.78 0.56
N MET A 11 -2.78 3.26 0.99
CA MET A 11 -1.90 3.93 1.94
C MET A 11 -1.30 5.21 1.34
N PHE A 12 -0.81 5.14 0.09
CA PHE A 12 -0.36 6.29 -0.67
C PHE A 12 -1.44 7.37 -0.77
N ALA A 13 -2.67 6.98 -1.11
CA ALA A 13 -3.80 7.91 -1.18
C ALA A 13 -4.06 8.61 0.17
N SER A 14 -3.92 7.88 1.27
CA SER A 14 -4.08 8.42 2.63
C SER A 14 -2.96 9.41 3.00
N MET A 15 -1.71 9.15 2.57
CA MET A 15 -0.56 10.05 2.79
C MET A 15 -0.65 11.35 1.99
N CYS A 16 -1.13 11.28 0.76
CA CYS A 16 -1.33 12.45 -0.09
C CYS A 16 -2.52 13.29 0.37
N GLY A 17 -3.65 12.65 0.68
CA GLY A 17 -4.91 13.33 0.98
C GLY A 17 -5.64 13.80 -0.27
N LYS A 18 -6.96 14.01 -0.13
CA LYS A 18 -7.86 14.37 -1.25
C LYS A 18 -7.42 15.63 -1.99
N GLN A 19 -6.86 16.61 -1.28
CA GLN A 19 -6.45 17.88 -1.89
C GLN A 19 -5.29 17.70 -2.88
N ALA A 20 -4.35 16.80 -2.59
CA ALA A 20 -3.18 16.52 -3.42
C ALA A 20 -3.43 15.49 -4.54
N MET A 21 -4.56 14.76 -4.52
CA MET A 21 -4.89 13.77 -5.54
C MET A 21 -4.89 14.29 -6.99
N PRO A 22 -5.30 15.54 -7.29
CA PRO A 22 -5.17 16.13 -8.63
C PRO A 22 -3.72 16.26 -9.12
N CYS A 23 -2.74 16.21 -8.22
CA CYS A 23 -1.30 16.21 -8.52
C CYS A 23 -0.72 14.78 -8.66
N VAL A 24 -1.56 13.76 -8.77
CA VAL A 24 -1.13 12.35 -8.90
C VAL A 24 -1.52 11.82 -10.28
N VAL A 25 -0.58 11.13 -10.93
CA VAL A 25 -0.79 10.39 -12.18
C VAL A 25 -0.54 8.89 -11.94
N LEU A 26 -1.53 8.06 -12.25
CA LEU A 26 -1.43 6.61 -12.31
C LEU A 26 -1.01 6.19 -13.72
N GLY A 27 0.24 5.79 -13.85
CA GLY A 27 0.84 5.32 -15.11
C GLY A 27 0.66 3.83 -15.34
N THR A 28 0.31 3.43 -16.56
CA THR A 28 0.42 2.04 -17.03
C THR A 28 1.59 1.92 -18.01
N THR A 29 2.41 0.88 -17.89
CA THR A 29 3.63 0.65 -18.70
C THR A 29 3.52 -0.64 -19.52
N MET A 30 4.56 -1.00 -20.29
CA MET A 30 4.65 -2.26 -21.05
C MET A 30 3.56 -2.43 -22.11
N TRP A 31 3.09 -1.32 -22.68
CA TRP A 31 2.08 -1.36 -23.75
C TRP A 31 2.60 -1.99 -25.04
N SER A 32 3.92 -2.03 -25.22
CA SER A 32 4.62 -2.70 -26.31
C SER A 32 4.68 -4.23 -26.16
N GLU A 33 4.49 -4.76 -24.94
CA GLU A 33 4.62 -6.19 -24.63
C GLU A 33 3.31 -6.97 -24.76
N VAL A 34 2.19 -6.29 -24.98
CA VAL A 34 0.86 -6.91 -25.04
C VAL A 34 0.06 -6.42 -26.24
N SER A 35 -0.90 -7.24 -26.69
CA SER A 35 -1.85 -6.78 -27.71
C SER A 35 -2.72 -5.64 -27.17
N LYS A 36 -3.07 -4.69 -28.05
CA LYS A 36 -3.90 -3.52 -27.71
C LYS A 36 -5.18 -3.92 -26.95
N ILE A 37 -5.89 -4.93 -27.43
CA ILE A 37 -7.13 -5.44 -26.82
C ILE A 37 -6.88 -5.92 -25.38
N THR A 38 -5.78 -6.63 -25.15
CA THR A 38 -5.42 -7.13 -23.81
C THR A 38 -5.06 -5.97 -22.88
N GLY A 39 -4.26 -5.02 -23.37
CA GLY A 39 -3.88 -3.82 -22.62
C GLY A 39 -5.10 -2.99 -22.20
N GLU A 40 -6.01 -2.70 -23.14
CA GLU A 40 -7.24 -1.95 -22.90
C GLU A 40 -8.16 -2.65 -21.89
N ARG A 41 -8.30 -3.98 -21.99
CA ARG A 41 -9.08 -4.75 -21.03
C ARG A 41 -8.49 -4.66 -19.62
N ARG A 42 -7.16 -4.79 -19.48
CA ARG A 42 -6.46 -4.70 -18.18
C ARG A 42 -6.53 -3.29 -17.61
N GLU A 43 -6.38 -2.26 -18.45
CA GLU A 43 -6.52 -0.86 -18.04
C GLU A 43 -7.94 -0.55 -17.57
N ALA A 44 -8.97 -1.07 -18.25
CA ALA A 44 -10.35 -0.93 -17.79
C ALA A 44 -10.55 -1.55 -16.40
N GLU A 45 -10.00 -2.74 -16.16
CA GLU A 45 -10.03 -3.40 -14.85
C GLU A 45 -9.31 -2.57 -13.77
N LEU A 46 -8.13 -1.99 -14.09
CA LEU A 46 -7.42 -1.05 -13.21
C LEU A 46 -8.30 0.14 -12.85
N LYS A 47 -8.91 0.76 -13.86
CA LYS A 47 -9.78 1.93 -13.70
C LYS A 47 -11.00 1.65 -12.82
N THR A 48 -11.70 0.54 -13.04
CA THR A 48 -12.99 0.27 -12.36
C THR A 48 -12.82 -0.38 -11.00
N ASN A 49 -11.85 -1.27 -10.84
CA ASN A 49 -11.79 -2.14 -9.65
C ASN A 49 -10.73 -1.69 -8.65
N PHE A 50 -9.64 -1.08 -9.12
CA PHE A 50 -8.47 -0.81 -8.27
C PHE A 50 -8.24 0.67 -8.03
N TRP A 51 -8.50 1.52 -9.02
CA TRP A 51 -8.16 2.94 -8.99
C TRP A 51 -9.38 3.86 -8.90
N ALA A 52 -10.60 3.31 -8.89
CA ALA A 52 -11.85 4.07 -8.90
C ALA A 52 -11.88 5.16 -7.81
N ASP A 53 -11.53 4.80 -6.57
CA ASP A 53 -11.53 5.75 -5.44
C ASP A 53 -10.50 6.88 -5.61
N MET A 54 -9.32 6.59 -6.17
CA MET A 54 -8.28 7.58 -6.40
C MET A 54 -8.66 8.52 -7.55
N ILE A 55 -9.25 7.96 -8.61
CA ILE A 55 -9.76 8.71 -9.76
C ILE A 55 -10.91 9.61 -9.32
N ALA A 56 -11.81 9.12 -8.47
CA ALA A 56 -12.91 9.91 -7.89
C ALA A 56 -12.40 11.10 -7.05
N GLN A 57 -11.19 11.00 -6.49
CA GLN A 57 -10.53 12.09 -5.78
C GLN A 57 -9.75 13.04 -6.69
N GLY A 58 -9.76 12.82 -8.01
CA GLY A 58 -9.15 13.71 -9.00
C GLY A 58 -7.81 13.23 -9.56
N CYS A 59 -7.35 12.04 -9.20
CA CYS A 59 -6.16 11.44 -9.79
C CYS A 59 -6.35 11.17 -11.29
N ARG A 60 -5.30 11.39 -12.08
CA ARG A 60 -5.31 11.18 -13.52
C ARG A 60 -4.70 9.83 -13.88
N MET A 61 -5.11 9.26 -15.00
CA MET A 61 -4.46 8.08 -15.58
C MET A 61 -3.70 8.46 -16.84
N ALA A 62 -2.60 7.76 -17.11
CA ALA A 62 -1.87 7.89 -18.37
C ALA A 62 -1.20 6.58 -18.78
N ARG A 63 -1.04 6.39 -20.09
CA ARG A 63 -0.30 5.27 -20.69
C ARG A 63 1.11 5.74 -20.98
N PHE A 64 2.10 5.05 -20.44
CA PHE A 64 3.50 5.26 -20.79
C PHE A 64 3.84 4.44 -22.03
N GLY A 65 4.25 5.12 -23.10
CA GLY A 65 4.50 4.53 -24.41
C GLY A 65 5.96 4.14 -24.65
N ASP A 66 6.75 3.99 -23.58
CA ASP A 66 8.19 3.67 -23.64
C ASP A 66 9.03 4.68 -24.44
N SER A 67 8.58 5.94 -24.53
CA SER A 67 9.26 7.04 -25.23
C SER A 67 9.47 8.27 -24.35
N TYR A 68 10.49 9.07 -24.68
CA TYR A 68 10.77 10.35 -24.02
C TYR A 68 9.56 11.29 -24.06
N GLU A 69 8.91 11.41 -25.22
CA GLU A 69 7.74 12.25 -25.43
C GLU A 69 6.57 11.79 -24.56
N SER A 70 6.34 10.47 -24.48
CA SER A 70 5.28 9.92 -23.65
C SER A 70 5.53 10.14 -22.15
N ALA A 71 6.79 10.14 -21.70
CA ALA A 71 7.13 10.49 -20.32
C ALA A 71 6.78 11.95 -20.01
N TRP A 72 7.14 12.88 -20.89
CA TRP A 72 6.84 14.30 -20.71
C TRP A 72 5.35 14.60 -20.79
N ASP A 73 4.60 13.96 -21.69
CA ASP A 73 3.13 14.08 -21.74
C ASP A 73 2.47 13.64 -20.42
N MET A 74 3.05 12.68 -19.70
CA MET A 74 2.57 12.30 -18.37
C MET A 74 2.86 13.37 -17.32
N VAL A 75 4.03 13.98 -17.36
CA VAL A 75 4.43 15.05 -16.42
C VAL A 75 3.64 16.33 -16.68
N ASP A 76 3.43 16.70 -17.94
CA ASP A 76 2.70 17.90 -18.36
C ASP A 76 1.22 17.89 -17.96
N LYS A 77 0.67 16.71 -17.62
CA LYS A 77 -0.69 16.58 -17.05
C LYS A 77 -0.77 17.03 -15.60
N LEU A 78 0.37 17.16 -14.91
CA LEU A 78 0.40 17.61 -13.52
C LEU A 78 0.18 19.13 -13.46
N PRO A 79 -0.63 19.61 -12.51
CA PRO A 79 -0.82 21.04 -12.33
C PRO A 79 0.48 21.70 -11.86
N SER A 80 0.73 22.92 -12.32
CA SER A 80 1.87 23.75 -11.87
C SER A 80 1.75 24.27 -10.43
N ARG A 81 0.62 24.01 -9.77
CA ARG A 81 0.34 24.49 -8.42
C ARG A 81 0.90 23.54 -7.37
N GLN A 82 1.62 24.10 -6.41
CA GLN A 82 2.06 23.39 -5.22
C GLN A 82 0.85 23.05 -4.33
N THR A 83 0.72 21.78 -3.96
CA THR A 83 -0.37 21.31 -3.10
C THR A 83 0.21 20.63 -1.88
N SER A 84 -0.40 20.89 -0.72
CA SER A 84 -0.03 20.22 0.52
C SER A 84 -0.36 18.74 0.47
N VAL A 85 0.67 17.93 0.68
CA VAL A 85 0.57 16.50 0.95
C VAL A 85 0.43 16.33 2.47
N ILE A 86 -0.60 15.60 2.93
CA ILE A 86 -0.90 15.45 4.37
C ILE A 86 0.35 15.00 5.14
N LEU A 87 1.01 13.93 4.68
CA LEU A 87 2.18 13.38 5.38
C LEU A 87 3.32 14.41 5.50
N SER A 88 3.58 15.17 4.43
CA SER A 88 4.62 16.19 4.41
C SER A 88 4.29 17.33 5.38
N ASN A 89 3.05 17.81 5.40
CA ASN A 89 2.62 18.83 6.36
C ASN A 89 2.74 18.32 7.80
N GLU A 90 2.29 17.10 8.08
CA GLU A 90 2.33 16.53 9.43
C GLU A 90 3.76 16.41 9.96
N ILE A 91 4.70 15.98 9.13
CA ILE A 91 6.11 15.82 9.52
C ILE A 91 6.83 17.17 9.58
N VAL A 92 6.63 18.03 8.58
CA VAL A 92 7.42 19.25 8.40
C VAL A 92 6.84 20.41 9.19
N ASP A 93 5.54 20.65 9.10
CA ASP A 93 4.89 21.81 9.69
C ASP A 93 4.43 21.49 11.12
N ASP A 94 3.70 20.40 11.31
CA ASP A 94 3.19 19.98 12.63
C ASP A 94 4.28 19.32 13.51
N LYS A 95 5.46 19.04 12.94
CA LYS A 95 6.60 18.39 13.61
C LYS A 95 6.26 17.04 14.25
N LYS A 96 5.27 16.33 13.70
CA LYS A 96 4.92 14.96 14.11
C LYS A 96 6.01 13.99 13.69
N ARG A 97 6.23 12.96 14.50
CA ARG A 97 6.99 11.78 14.09
C ARG A 97 6.15 10.94 13.14
N LEU A 98 6.80 10.11 12.33
CA LEU A 98 6.12 9.25 11.35
C LEU A 98 5.01 8.39 12.00
N ASN A 99 5.23 7.86 13.20
CA ASN A 99 4.25 7.06 13.94
C ASN A 99 3.06 7.85 14.51
N GLU A 100 3.14 9.18 14.55
CA GLU A 100 2.08 10.09 15.01
C GLU A 100 1.26 10.66 13.83
N THR A 101 1.73 10.47 12.61
CA THR A 101 1.02 10.90 11.39
C THR A 101 -0.24 10.06 11.19
N ALA A 102 -1.25 10.61 10.51
CA ALA A 102 -2.47 9.87 10.19
C ALA A 102 -2.19 8.57 9.41
N ALA A 103 -1.20 8.60 8.51
CA ALA A 103 -0.76 7.42 7.77
C ALA A 103 -0.05 6.39 8.66
N GLY A 104 0.77 6.85 9.61
CA GLY A 104 1.47 6.00 10.58
C GLY A 104 0.51 5.28 11.52
N VAL A 105 -0.49 6.00 12.05
CA VAL A 105 -1.56 5.42 12.90
C VAL A 105 -2.32 4.35 12.12
N LYS A 106 -2.77 4.67 10.90
CA LYS A 106 -3.50 3.70 10.06
C LYS A 106 -2.68 2.46 9.70
N LEU A 107 -1.38 2.63 9.42
CA LEU A 107 -0.48 1.51 9.19
C LEU A 107 -0.34 0.65 10.45
N HIS A 108 -0.22 1.28 11.62
CA HIS A 108 -0.13 0.58 12.90
C HIS A 108 -1.35 -0.31 13.13
N GLU A 109 -2.55 0.26 12.99
CA GLU A 109 -3.82 -0.46 13.16
C GLU A 109 -3.95 -1.67 12.20
N GLU A 110 -3.58 -1.50 10.93
CA GLU A 110 -3.65 -2.61 9.96
C GLU A 110 -2.61 -3.69 10.27
N LEU A 111 -1.41 -3.33 10.74
CA LEU A 111 -0.40 -4.30 11.14
C LEU A 111 -0.80 -5.05 12.41
N GLU A 112 -1.39 -4.39 13.40
CA GLU A 112 -1.96 -5.04 14.60
C GLU A 112 -3.08 -6.00 14.22
N ARG A 113 -3.96 -5.60 13.29
CA ARG A 113 -5.02 -6.48 12.76
C ARG A 113 -4.45 -7.72 12.07
N LEU A 114 -3.38 -7.55 11.27
CA LEU A 114 -2.73 -8.65 10.57
C LEU A 114 -2.06 -9.64 11.54
N ILE A 115 -1.41 -9.14 12.60
CA ILE A 115 -0.87 -9.98 13.66
C ILE A 115 -1.98 -10.79 14.31
N ALA A 116 -3.07 -10.15 14.74
CA ALA A 116 -4.18 -10.84 15.39
C ALA A 116 -4.81 -11.92 14.49
N GLN A 117 -4.94 -11.65 13.18
CA GLN A 117 -5.43 -12.63 12.21
C GLN A 117 -4.47 -13.82 12.05
N GLN A 118 -3.17 -13.57 11.99
CA GLN A 118 -2.17 -14.63 11.87
C GLN A 118 -2.09 -15.47 13.15
N GLU A 119 -2.13 -14.86 14.33
CA GLU A 119 -2.18 -15.60 15.60
C GLU A 119 -3.42 -16.48 15.71
N ALA A 120 -4.58 -16.00 15.27
CA ALA A 120 -5.80 -16.80 15.24
C ALA A 120 -5.69 -17.99 14.27
N ALA A 121 -5.09 -17.77 13.09
CA ALA A 121 -4.86 -18.83 12.11
C ALA A 121 -3.86 -19.89 12.64
N VAL A 122 -2.78 -19.46 13.29
CA VAL A 122 -1.81 -20.36 13.94
C VAL A 122 -2.53 -21.25 14.97
N ARG A 123 -3.30 -20.67 15.90
CA ARG A 123 -4.05 -21.44 16.91
C ARG A 123 -5.00 -22.47 16.28
N GLN A 124 -5.66 -22.12 15.17
CA GLN A 124 -6.54 -23.05 14.46
C GLN A 124 -5.78 -24.22 13.84
N ILE A 125 -4.61 -23.97 13.25
CA ILE A 125 -3.78 -25.00 12.64
C ILE A 125 -3.15 -25.89 13.71
N GLU A 126 -2.72 -25.33 14.86
CA GLU A 126 -2.21 -26.12 15.98
C GLU A 126 -3.24 -27.13 16.49
N GLU A 127 -4.50 -26.69 16.64
CA GLU A 127 -5.59 -27.56 17.09
C GLU A 127 -5.87 -28.69 16.09
N GLN A 128 -5.79 -28.40 14.78
CA GLN A 128 -5.95 -29.40 13.72
C GLN A 128 -4.73 -30.35 13.60
N SER A 129 -3.52 -29.84 13.82
CA SER A 129 -2.29 -30.62 13.74
C SER A 129 -2.17 -31.63 14.89
N LYS A 130 -2.64 -31.28 16.10
CA LYS A 130 -2.78 -32.23 17.22
C LYS A 130 -3.68 -33.43 16.90
N ILE A 131 -4.64 -33.24 15.98
CA ILE A 131 -5.56 -34.31 15.55
C ILE A 131 -4.93 -35.16 14.43
N ALA A 132 -4.13 -34.57 13.54
CA ALA A 132 -3.61 -35.23 12.33
C ALA A 132 -2.16 -35.77 12.45
N ASN A 133 -1.38 -35.32 13.44
CA ASN A 133 0.04 -35.67 13.67
C ASN A 133 0.94 -35.61 12.41
N ASP A 134 0.72 -34.60 11.57
CA ASP A 134 1.44 -34.42 10.30
C ASP A 134 2.66 -33.49 10.49
N PRO A 135 3.90 -33.98 10.29
CA PRO A 135 5.12 -33.18 10.44
C PRO A 135 5.27 -32.05 9.41
N VAL A 136 4.58 -32.09 8.27
CA VAL A 136 4.59 -31.00 7.28
C VAL A 136 3.86 -29.77 7.83
N LEU A 137 2.76 -29.97 8.57
CA LEU A 137 1.99 -28.89 9.18
C LEU A 137 2.79 -28.16 10.27
N VAL A 138 3.64 -28.87 11.02
CA VAL A 138 4.47 -28.29 12.09
C VAL A 138 5.51 -27.33 11.52
N ALA A 139 6.16 -27.69 10.41
CA ALA A 139 7.18 -26.84 9.78
C ALA A 139 6.58 -25.56 9.15
N ASP A 140 5.37 -25.65 8.59
CA ASP A 140 4.66 -24.47 8.08
C ASP A 140 4.21 -23.53 9.22
N LEU A 141 3.91 -24.08 10.39
CA LEU A 141 3.52 -23.34 11.59
C LEU A 141 4.68 -22.50 12.13
N ASP A 142 5.86 -23.10 12.29
CA ASP A 142 7.09 -22.41 12.69
C ASP A 142 7.42 -21.23 11.75
N LYS A 143 7.19 -21.42 10.45
CA LYS A 143 7.40 -20.37 9.44
C LYS A 143 6.42 -19.22 9.59
N VAL A 144 5.15 -19.49 9.89
CA VAL A 144 4.14 -18.45 10.13
C VAL A 144 4.46 -17.70 11.43
N GLU A 145 4.81 -18.41 12.50
CA GLU A 145 5.23 -17.77 13.76
C GLU A 145 6.44 -16.87 13.59
N GLY A 146 7.45 -17.31 12.83
CA GLY A 146 8.62 -16.50 12.52
C GLY A 146 8.25 -15.18 11.86
N ARG A 147 7.33 -15.20 10.89
CA ARG A 147 6.82 -13.99 10.23
C ARG A 147 6.04 -13.08 11.18
N ILE A 148 5.23 -13.64 12.09
CA ILE A 148 4.54 -12.85 13.12
C ILE A 148 5.55 -12.12 14.00
N ARG A 149 6.59 -12.81 14.47
CA ARG A 149 7.65 -12.23 15.31
C ARG A 149 8.39 -11.10 14.59
N GLU A 150 8.68 -11.27 13.31
CA GLU A 150 9.30 -10.21 12.50
C GLU A 150 8.41 -8.96 12.38
N VAL A 151 7.12 -9.14 12.08
CA VAL A 151 6.17 -8.03 11.97
C VAL A 151 5.98 -7.33 13.33
N ALA A 152 5.89 -8.09 14.42
CA ALA A 152 5.80 -7.56 15.77
C ALA A 152 7.05 -6.74 16.15
N ALA A 153 8.24 -7.20 15.77
CA ALA A 153 9.49 -6.47 15.99
C ALA A 153 9.55 -5.17 15.16
N GLN A 154 9.07 -5.19 13.91
CA GLN A 154 8.94 -3.96 13.10
C GLN A 154 7.96 -2.97 13.72
N LEU A 155 6.84 -3.45 14.27
CA LEU A 155 5.90 -2.61 15.01
C LEU A 155 6.51 -1.98 16.26
N GLN A 156 7.31 -2.71 17.03
CA GLN A 156 8.04 -2.13 18.16
C GLN A 156 9.04 -1.06 17.70
N LYS A 157 9.70 -1.23 16.55
CA LYS A 157 10.57 -0.20 15.97
C LYS A 157 9.80 1.06 15.54
N LEU A 158 8.52 0.96 15.20
CA LEU A 158 7.67 2.13 14.96
C LEU A 158 7.29 2.85 16.27
N LYS A 159 7.39 2.18 17.43
CA LYS A 159 7.12 2.75 18.78
C LYS A 159 8.33 3.50 19.39
N ILE A 160 9.16 4.19 18.60
CA ILE A 160 10.36 4.90 19.11
C ILE A 160 9.97 5.90 20.22
N PRO A 161 10.72 6.00 21.36
CA PRO A 161 10.21 6.51 22.63
C PRO A 161 9.71 7.95 22.63
N PHE A 162 8.61 8.16 23.37
CA PHE A 162 7.78 9.37 23.50
C PHE A 162 8.43 10.58 24.18
N THR A 163 9.70 10.54 24.56
CA THR A 163 10.32 11.64 25.31
C THR A 163 11.09 12.58 24.40
N ARG A 164 10.44 13.69 24.04
CA ARG A 164 11.13 14.92 23.62
C ARG A 164 11.71 15.56 24.89
N ARG A 165 13.03 15.58 25.03
CA ARG A 165 13.70 16.60 25.85
C ARG A 165 13.83 17.86 25.01
#